data_AF-A0A661X262-F1
#
_entry.id   AF-A0A661X262-F1
#
_cell.length_a   1.000
_cell.length_b   1.000
_cell.length_c   1.000
_cell.angle_alpha   90.00
_cell.angle_beta   90.00
_cell.angle_gamma   90.00
#
_symmetry.space_group_name_H-M   'P 1'
#
loop_
_entity.id
_entity.type
_entity.pdbx_description
1 polymer ?
#
loop_
_entity_poly.entity_id
_entity_poly.type
_entity_poly.pdbx_seq_one_letter_code
_entity_poly.pdbx_strand_id
1 'polypeptide(L)'
;MEFTGGEPTLYKGLTKFLKRIKEEVKIDIKLDTNGTNPSVIEELLEESLVDYIAMDIKSSPDNYNRAASVKVDIDAIKKSVELIKSSQIDYEFRTTLVPDFVKEEDIGKICKFLGNVKRYVLQRYRPEKTLNYLENKPYKEGEMKHFLSLIDCAEIKLLRS
;
A
#
# COMPACT_ATOMS: atom_id res chain seq x y z
N MET A 1 3.02 -4.68 16.82
CA MET A 1 3.74 -5.65 15.96
C MET A 1 3.46 -5.31 14.50
N GLU A 2 4.44 -5.45 13.61
CA GLU A 2 4.30 -5.15 12.19
C GLU A 2 4.56 -6.41 11.38
N PHE A 3 3.64 -6.74 10.46
CA PHE A 3 3.81 -7.84 9.51
C PHE A 3 4.18 -7.24 8.17
N THR A 4 5.44 -7.45 7.77
CA THR A 4 6.06 -6.89 6.57
C THR A 4 7.06 -7.90 5.99
N GLY A 5 7.47 -7.72 4.74
CA GLY A 5 8.31 -8.67 3.99
C GLY A 5 7.48 -9.78 3.34
N GLY A 6 7.53 -9.88 2.00
CA GLY A 6 6.57 -10.67 1.23
C GLY A 6 5.15 -10.08 1.28
N GLU A 7 4.15 -10.85 0.84
CA GLU A 7 2.73 -10.52 1.03
C GLU A 7 2.16 -11.36 2.17
N PRO A 8 1.94 -10.79 3.38
CA PRO A 8 1.51 -11.56 4.54
C PRO A 8 0.21 -12.35 4.31
N THR A 9 -0.71 -11.81 3.51
CA THR A 9 -2.00 -12.46 3.22
C THR A 9 -1.86 -13.76 2.43
N LEU A 10 -0.68 -14.09 1.89
CA LEU A 10 -0.43 -15.40 1.26
C LEU A 10 -0.26 -16.52 2.28
N TYR A 11 0.04 -16.19 3.54
CA TYR A 11 0.16 -17.20 4.59
C TYR A 11 -1.22 -17.63 5.08
N LYS A 12 -1.63 -18.85 4.71
CA LYS A 12 -2.95 -19.43 5.08
C LYS A 12 -3.23 -19.48 6.59
N GLY A 13 -2.19 -19.42 7.43
CA GLY A 13 -2.32 -19.44 8.89
C GLY A 13 -2.41 -18.05 9.52
N LEU A 14 -2.41 -16.95 8.74
CA LEU A 14 -2.29 -15.59 9.24
C LEU A 14 -3.39 -15.26 10.24
N THR A 15 -4.65 -15.43 9.86
CA THR A 15 -5.81 -15.14 10.72
C THR A 15 -5.73 -15.86 12.06
N LYS A 16 -5.45 -17.18 12.02
CA LYS A 16 -5.28 -18.00 13.24
C LYS A 16 -4.12 -17.52 14.12
N PHE A 17 -3.02 -17.10 13.50
CA PHE A 17 -1.87 -16.57 14.22
C PHE A 17 -2.22 -15.23 14.90
N LEU A 18 -2.87 -14.31 14.18
CA LEU A 18 -3.24 -13.00 14.72
C LEU A 18 -4.28 -13.10 15.83
N LYS A 19 -5.27 -14.00 15.71
CA LYS A 19 -6.21 -14.35 16.79
C LYS A 19 -5.47 -14.68 18.09
N ARG A 20 -4.52 -15.60 18.00
CA ARG A 20 -3.73 -16.04 19.16
C ARG A 20 -2.95 -14.89 19.78
N ILE A 21 -2.33 -14.03 18.96
CA ILE A 21 -1.59 -12.86 19.45
C ILE A 21 -2.52 -11.84 20.14
N LYS A 22 -3.69 -11.57 19.55
CA LYS A 22 -4.68 -10.66 20.14
C LYS A 22 -5.19 -11.17 21.49
N GLU A 23 -5.44 -12.46 21.60
CA GLU A 23 -5.89 -13.11 22.84
C GLU A 23 -4.80 -13.14 23.93
N GLU A 24 -3.57 -13.52 23.57
CA GLU A 24 -2.50 -13.79 24.54
C GLU A 24 -1.69 -12.54 24.93
N VAL A 25 -1.51 -11.58 24.03
CA VAL A 25 -0.50 -10.51 24.19
C VAL A 25 -1.11 -9.11 24.26
N LYS A 26 -2.32 -8.89 23.71
CA LYS A 26 -3.04 -7.60 23.71
C LYS A 26 -2.19 -6.42 23.21
N ILE A 27 -1.62 -6.56 22.01
CA ILE A 27 -0.84 -5.52 21.34
C ILE A 27 -1.54 -5.02 20.08
N ASP A 28 -1.21 -3.80 19.67
CA ASP A 28 -1.62 -3.27 18.38
C ASP A 28 -0.85 -3.94 17.24
N ILE A 29 -1.58 -4.27 16.17
CA ILE A 29 -1.13 -5.02 15.02
C ILE A 29 -1.31 -4.15 13.77
N LYS A 30 -0.18 -3.91 13.10
CA LYS A 30 -0.12 -3.24 11.80
C LYS A 30 0.11 -4.28 10.70
N LEU A 31 -0.75 -4.26 9.69
CA LEU A 31 -0.62 -5.05 8.48
C LEU A 31 -0.07 -4.19 7.32
N ASP A 32 1.04 -4.62 6.75
CA ASP A 32 1.53 -4.11 5.47
C ASP A 32 1.16 -5.09 4.35
N THR A 33 0.44 -4.63 3.33
CA THR A 33 -0.06 -5.48 2.23
C THR A 33 0.03 -4.76 0.89
N ASN A 34 0.09 -5.49 -0.22
CA ASN A 34 -0.08 -4.99 -1.58
C ASN A 34 -1.56 -5.08 -2.06
N GLY A 35 -2.46 -5.61 -1.23
CA GLY A 35 -3.90 -5.68 -1.48
C GLY A 35 -4.35 -6.71 -2.51
N THR A 36 -3.49 -7.66 -2.90
CA THR A 36 -3.85 -8.70 -3.89
C THR A 36 -4.84 -9.75 -3.37
N ASN A 37 -5.06 -9.85 -2.05
CA ASN A 37 -5.97 -10.82 -1.44
C ASN A 37 -7.06 -10.12 -0.58
N PRO A 38 -8.08 -9.53 -1.21
CA PRO A 38 -9.13 -8.81 -0.50
C PRO A 38 -9.90 -9.68 0.50
N SER A 39 -10.06 -10.98 0.23
CA SER A 39 -10.78 -11.89 1.14
C SER A 39 -10.11 -12.03 2.50
N VAL A 40 -8.77 -12.01 2.54
CA VAL A 40 -8.02 -12.07 3.80
C VAL A 40 -8.12 -10.73 4.52
N ILE A 41 -8.05 -9.61 3.80
CA ILE A 41 -8.22 -8.27 4.39
C ILE A 41 -9.61 -8.14 5.02
N GLU A 42 -10.65 -8.60 4.32
CA GLU A 42 -12.03 -8.66 4.80
C GLU A 42 -12.13 -9.46 6.09
N GLU A 43 -11.63 -10.70 6.12
CA GLU A 43 -11.62 -11.55 7.33
C GLU A 43 -10.89 -10.88 8.51
N LEU A 44 -9.71 -10.29 8.28
CA LEU A 44 -8.93 -9.63 9.33
C LEU A 44 -9.64 -8.40 9.91
N LEU A 45 -10.39 -7.66 9.09
CA LEU A 45 -11.16 -6.51 9.50
C LEU A 45 -12.43 -6.92 10.26
N GLU A 46 -13.19 -7.89 9.74
CA GLU A 46 -14.40 -8.41 10.37
C GLU A 46 -14.13 -8.98 11.76
N GLU A 47 -13.00 -9.67 11.90
CA GLU A 47 -12.57 -10.26 13.17
C GLU A 47 -11.78 -9.29 14.07
N SER A 48 -11.63 -8.02 13.67
CA SER A 48 -10.93 -6.97 14.42
C SER A 48 -9.49 -7.37 14.83
N LEU A 49 -8.78 -8.06 13.93
CA LEU A 49 -7.45 -8.61 14.21
C LEU A 49 -6.30 -7.65 13.91
N VAL A 50 -6.58 -6.55 13.24
CA VAL A 50 -5.62 -5.52 12.87
C VAL A 50 -6.13 -4.15 13.29
N ASP A 51 -5.22 -3.28 13.74
CA ASP A 51 -5.53 -1.93 14.25
C ASP A 51 -5.07 -0.85 13.28
N TYR A 52 -4.21 -1.22 12.33
CA TYR A 52 -3.73 -0.34 11.27
C TYR A 52 -3.40 -1.12 10.00
N ILE A 53 -3.74 -0.54 8.84
CA ILE A 53 -3.34 -1.10 7.53
C ILE A 53 -2.52 -0.08 6.75
N ALA A 54 -1.36 -0.48 6.25
CA ALA A 54 -0.65 0.23 5.20
C ALA A 54 -0.70 -0.59 3.91
N MET A 55 -1.38 -0.07 2.90
CA MET A 55 -1.50 -0.75 1.60
C MET A 55 -0.65 -0.08 0.53
N ASP A 56 0.19 -0.86 -0.13
CA ASP A 56 1.00 -0.43 -1.26
C ASP A 56 0.19 -0.39 -2.55
N ILE A 57 0.10 0.79 -3.16
CA ILE A 57 -0.39 1.07 -4.50
C ILE A 57 0.82 1.19 -5.43
N LYS A 58 1.01 0.17 -6.28
CA LYS A 58 2.26 0.00 -7.04
C LYS A 58 2.41 0.98 -8.21
N SER A 59 1.31 1.37 -8.86
CA SER A 59 1.27 2.41 -9.89
C SER A 59 -0.19 2.75 -10.25
N SER A 60 -0.39 3.53 -11.31
CA SER A 60 -1.69 3.70 -11.97
C SER A 60 -2.23 2.36 -12.50
N PRO A 61 -3.56 2.22 -12.67
CA PRO A 61 -4.16 0.97 -13.18
C PRO A 61 -3.53 0.46 -14.49
N ASP A 62 -3.21 1.38 -15.41
CA ASP A 62 -2.63 1.05 -16.72
C ASP A 62 -1.21 0.47 -16.60
N ASN A 63 -0.44 0.92 -15.59
CA ASN A 63 0.96 0.56 -15.37
C ASN A 63 1.15 -0.48 -14.25
N TYR A 64 0.06 -0.94 -13.61
CA TYR A 64 0.13 -1.74 -12.40
C TYR A 64 0.86 -3.07 -12.59
N ASN A 65 0.57 -3.80 -13.67
CA ASN A 65 1.21 -5.08 -13.98
C ASN A 65 2.71 -4.93 -14.19
N ARG A 66 3.13 -3.83 -14.83
CA ARG A 66 4.54 -3.51 -15.04
C ARG A 66 5.23 -3.23 -13.71
N ALA A 67 4.60 -2.41 -12.86
CA ALA A 67 5.12 -2.09 -11.53
C ALA A 67 5.17 -3.30 -10.59
N ALA A 68 4.18 -4.19 -10.67
CA ALA A 68 4.11 -5.43 -9.90
C ALA A 68 5.00 -6.54 -10.47
N SER A 69 5.48 -6.41 -11.70
CA SER A 69 6.22 -7.44 -12.45
C SER A 69 5.48 -8.77 -12.65
N VAL A 70 4.18 -8.79 -12.39
CA VAL A 70 3.27 -9.93 -12.55
C VAL A 70 1.91 -9.42 -13.00
N LYS A 71 1.09 -10.29 -13.59
CA LYS A 71 -0.31 -9.96 -13.87
C LYS A 71 -1.07 -9.89 -12.54
N VAL A 72 -1.64 -8.73 -12.26
CA VAL A 72 -2.45 -8.44 -11.08
C VAL A 72 -3.90 -8.23 -11.52
N ASP A 73 -4.82 -8.76 -10.74
CA ASP A 73 -6.23 -8.45 -10.86
C ASP A 73 -6.51 -7.06 -10.24
N ILE A 74 -6.77 -6.07 -11.09
CA ILE A 74 -7.01 -4.69 -10.65
C ILE A 74 -8.33 -4.58 -9.87
N ASP A 75 -9.32 -5.41 -10.18
CA ASP A 75 -10.59 -5.41 -9.44
C ASP A 75 -10.39 -5.92 -8.01
N ALA A 76 -9.47 -6.87 -7.80
CA ALA A 76 -9.07 -7.31 -6.47
C ALA A 76 -8.40 -6.18 -5.68
N ILE A 77 -7.48 -5.42 -6.30
CA ILE A 77 -6.85 -4.24 -5.68
C ILE A 77 -7.92 -3.21 -5.30
N LYS A 78 -8.85 -2.94 -6.21
CA LYS A 78 -9.96 -2.00 -5.96
C LYS A 78 -10.85 -2.46 -4.81
N LYS A 79 -11.17 -3.76 -4.73
CA LYS A 79 -11.93 -4.32 -3.61
C LYS A 79 -11.18 -4.10 -2.28
N SER A 80 -9.87 -4.36 -2.25
CA SER A 80 -9.04 -4.12 -1.05
C SER A 80 -9.03 -2.65 -0.63
N VAL A 81 -8.92 -1.72 -1.59
CA VAL A 81 -9.00 -0.27 -1.33
C VAL A 81 -10.34 0.10 -0.67
N GLU A 82 -11.46 -0.39 -1.20
CA GLU A 82 -12.79 -0.08 -0.65
C GLU A 82 -13.03 -0.72 0.72
N LEU A 83 -12.55 -1.95 0.96
CA LEU A 83 -12.61 -2.59 2.28
C LEU A 83 -11.85 -1.76 3.33
N ILE A 84 -10.63 -1.32 3.00
CA ILE A 84 -9.81 -0.53 3.92
C ILE A 84 -10.45 0.83 4.18
N LYS A 85 -10.95 1.51 3.14
CA LYS A 85 -11.60 2.81 3.27
C LYS A 85 -12.88 2.77 4.11
N SER A 86 -13.64 1.68 4.03
CA SER A 86 -14.89 1.49 4.78
C SER A 86 -14.67 0.94 6.20
N SER A 87 -13.44 0.54 6.53
CA SER A 87 -13.09 0.05 7.86
C SER A 87 -13.12 1.14 8.93
N GLN A 88 -13.23 0.73 10.19
CA GLN A 88 -13.22 1.65 11.35
C GLN A 88 -11.82 1.90 11.92
N ILE A 89 -10.78 1.31 11.31
CA ILE A 89 -9.40 1.44 11.76
C ILE A 89 -8.65 2.52 10.97
N ASP A 90 -7.53 3.00 11.51
CA ASP A 90 -6.70 3.96 10.77
C ASP A 90 -5.89 3.25 9.68
N TYR A 91 -5.59 3.95 8.60
CA TYR A 91 -4.91 3.37 7.44
C TYR A 91 -4.06 4.37 6.66
N GLU A 92 -3.21 3.86 5.79
CA GLU A 92 -2.54 4.64 4.75
C GLU A 92 -2.42 3.87 3.45
N PHE A 93 -2.59 4.57 2.33
CA PHE A 93 -2.11 4.08 1.04
C PHE A 93 -0.70 4.60 0.81
N ARG A 94 0.13 3.81 0.12
CA ARG A 94 1.52 4.14 -0.15
C ARG A 94 1.89 3.90 -1.60
N THR A 95 2.68 4.79 -2.20
CA THR A 95 3.27 4.55 -3.52
C THR A 95 4.75 4.84 -3.48
N THR A 96 5.56 3.86 -3.88
CA THR A 96 7.00 4.04 -4.08
C THR A 96 7.24 4.69 -5.43
N LEU A 97 7.88 5.85 -5.44
CA LEU A 97 8.19 6.61 -6.64
C LEU A 97 9.41 6.01 -7.36
N VAL A 98 9.17 4.94 -8.12
CA VAL A 98 10.17 4.36 -9.02
C VAL A 98 10.01 5.00 -10.39
N PRO A 99 11.02 5.72 -10.94
CA PRO A 99 10.86 6.50 -12.17
C PRO A 99 10.31 5.75 -13.39
N ASP A 100 10.62 4.46 -13.50
CA ASP A 100 10.15 3.62 -14.60
C ASP A 100 8.68 3.20 -14.48
N PHE A 101 8.10 3.29 -13.29
CA PHE A 101 6.78 2.76 -12.98
C PHE A 101 5.79 3.83 -12.54
N VAL A 102 6.27 4.95 -11.98
CA VAL A 102 5.42 6.02 -11.47
C VAL A 102 6.00 7.36 -11.92
N LYS A 103 5.29 8.02 -12.83
CA LYS A 103 5.56 9.37 -13.33
C LYS A 103 4.52 10.35 -12.79
N GLU A 104 4.71 11.64 -13.06
CA GLU A 104 3.78 12.69 -12.63
C GLU A 104 2.34 12.43 -13.12
N GLU A 105 2.19 11.98 -14.37
CA GLU A 105 0.88 11.64 -14.96
C GLU A 105 0.17 10.48 -14.25
N ASP A 106 0.93 9.57 -13.61
CA ASP A 106 0.37 8.45 -12.88
C ASP A 106 -0.28 8.89 -11.57
N ILE A 107 0.20 9.96 -10.93
CA ILE A 107 -0.34 10.44 -9.65
C ILE A 107 -1.81 10.80 -9.78
N GLY A 108 -2.19 11.54 -10.83
CA GLY A 108 -3.59 11.87 -11.09
C GLY A 108 -4.46 10.64 -11.36
N LYS A 109 -3.91 9.62 -12.03
CA LYS A 109 -4.62 8.35 -12.28
C LYS A 109 -4.78 7.54 -11.00
N ILE A 110 -3.76 7.48 -10.15
CA ILE A 110 -3.82 6.81 -8.85
C ILE A 110 -4.84 7.52 -7.95
N CYS A 111 -4.84 8.85 -7.93
CA CYS A 111 -5.82 9.63 -7.17
C CYS A 111 -7.26 9.31 -7.61
N LYS A 112 -7.51 9.25 -8.92
CA LYS A 112 -8.82 8.83 -9.45
C LYS A 112 -9.17 7.38 -9.09
N PHE A 113 -8.18 6.48 -9.08
CA PHE A 113 -8.37 5.08 -8.71
C PHE A 113 -8.72 4.90 -7.23
N LEU A 114 -8.04 5.63 -6.34
CA LEU A 114 -8.29 5.59 -4.90
C LEU A 114 -9.56 6.34 -4.49
N GLY A 115 -9.90 7.41 -5.21
CA GLY A 115 -10.88 8.39 -4.75
C GLY A 115 -10.41 9.08 -3.46
N ASN A 116 -11.34 9.69 -2.73
CA ASN A 116 -11.01 10.38 -1.48
C ASN A 116 -10.54 9.39 -0.40
N VAL A 117 -9.37 9.63 0.16
CA VAL A 117 -8.73 8.81 1.19
C VAL A 117 -8.20 9.67 2.33
N LYS A 118 -8.11 9.08 3.52
CA LYS A 118 -7.62 9.80 4.70
C LYS A 118 -6.12 10.14 4.60
N ARG A 119 -5.29 9.16 4.21
CA ARG A 119 -3.83 9.32 4.18
C ARG A 119 -3.21 8.67 2.95
N TYR A 120 -2.39 9.44 2.23
CA TYR A 120 -1.59 8.95 1.11
C TYR A 120 -0.11 9.34 1.28
N VAL A 121 0.77 8.35 1.23
CA VAL A 121 2.21 8.49 1.47
C VAL A 121 2.98 8.18 0.19
N LEU A 122 3.86 9.09 -0.24
CA LEU A 122 4.83 8.80 -1.30
C LEU A 122 6.16 8.39 -0.68
N GLN A 123 6.67 7.24 -1.12
CA GLN A 123 7.91 6.66 -0.63
C GLN A 123 9.04 6.85 -1.65
N ARG A 124 10.22 7.21 -1.16
CA ARG A 124 11.40 7.32 -2.01
C ARG A 124 11.88 5.94 -2.43
N TYR A 125 12.13 5.77 -3.72
CA TYR A 125 12.84 4.59 -4.21
C TYR A 125 14.30 4.57 -3.73
N ARG A 126 14.76 3.43 -3.20
CA ARG A 126 16.14 3.23 -2.74
C ARG A 126 16.78 2.02 -3.44
N PRO A 127 17.67 2.22 -4.42
CA PRO A 127 18.24 1.14 -5.23
C PRO A 127 19.13 0.19 -4.42
N GLU A 128 19.79 0.67 -3.36
CA GLU A 128 20.61 -0.15 -2.46
C GLU A 128 19.85 -1.21 -1.64
N LYS A 129 18.51 -1.17 -1.65
CA LYS A 129 17.64 -2.12 -0.92
C LYS A 129 16.79 -3.00 -1.84
N THR A 130 17.05 -3.01 -3.15
CA THR A 130 16.27 -3.80 -4.11
C THR A 130 16.99 -5.03 -4.64
N LEU A 131 16.24 -6.14 -4.74
CA LEU A 131 16.72 -7.44 -5.24
C LEU A 131 17.15 -7.43 -6.72
N ASN A 132 16.54 -6.55 -7.53
CA ASN A 132 16.95 -6.28 -8.90
C ASN A 132 17.42 -4.84 -8.98
N TYR A 133 18.69 -4.65 -9.33
CA TYR A 133 19.30 -3.34 -9.53
C TYR A 133 18.64 -2.70 -10.76
N LEU A 134 17.63 -1.85 -10.53
CA LEU A 134 17.19 -0.93 -11.57
C LEU A 134 18.24 0.19 -11.56
N GLU A 135 18.92 0.44 -12.68
CA GLU A 135 19.88 1.55 -12.85
C GLU A 135 19.21 2.95 -12.77
N ASN A 136 17.99 3.02 -12.25
CA ASN A 136 17.21 4.23 -12.16
C ASN A 136 17.63 5.06 -10.96
N LYS A 137 18.03 6.30 -11.24
CA LYS A 137 18.31 7.30 -10.20
C LYS A 137 17.00 7.62 -9.48
N PRO A 138 16.93 7.50 -8.15
CA PRO A 138 15.78 7.97 -7.38
C PRO A 138 15.48 9.43 -7.67
N TYR A 139 14.19 9.78 -7.66
CA TYR A 139 13.77 11.18 -7.68
C TYR A 139 14.44 11.97 -6.55
N LYS A 140 14.85 13.20 -6.86
CA LYS A 140 15.37 14.15 -5.89
C LYS A 140 14.25 14.63 -4.98
N GLU A 141 14.61 15.19 -3.82
CA GLU A 141 13.63 15.69 -2.85
C GLU A 141 12.69 16.74 -3.44
N GLY A 142 13.19 17.64 -4.30
CA GLY A 142 12.36 18.64 -4.99
C GLY A 142 11.32 18.01 -5.91
N GLU A 143 11.68 16.96 -6.64
CA GLU A 143 10.76 16.20 -7.49
C GLU A 143 9.73 15.48 -6.63
N MET A 144 10.14 14.83 -5.53
CA MET A 144 9.20 14.18 -4.62
C MET A 144 8.17 15.17 -4.02
N LYS A 145 8.60 16.38 -3.65
CA LYS A 145 7.70 17.44 -3.17
C LYS A 145 6.72 17.89 -4.26
N HIS A 146 7.18 17.96 -5.51
CA HIS A 146 6.31 18.24 -6.65
C HIS A 146 5.24 17.14 -6.80
N PHE A 147 5.62 15.86 -6.79
CA PHE A 147 4.66 14.74 -6.83
C PHE A 147 3.65 14.79 -5.67
N LEU A 148 4.09 15.15 -4.46
CA LEU A 148 3.20 15.30 -3.31
C LEU A 148 2.15 16.39 -3.54
N SER A 149 2.54 17.50 -4.20
CA SER A 149 1.63 18.61 -4.51
C SER A 149 0.55 18.24 -5.53
N LEU A 150 0.80 17.22 -6.37
CA LEU A 150 -0.14 16.71 -7.37
C LEU A 150 -1.24 15.81 -6.76
N ILE A 151 -1.05 15.31 -5.55
CA ILE A 151 -2.08 14.50 -4.89
C ILE A 151 -3.25 15.42 -4.53
N ASP A 152 -4.45 15.13 -5.02
CA ASP A 152 -5.68 15.88 -4.71
C ASP A 152 -6.73 15.04 -3.96
N CYS A 153 -6.51 13.73 -3.87
CA CYS A 153 -7.49 12.79 -3.31
C CYS A 153 -7.28 12.46 -1.82
N ALA A 154 -6.29 13.06 -1.15
CA ALA A 154 -5.94 12.71 0.23
C ALA A 154 -6.00 13.89 1.19
N GLU A 155 -6.59 13.68 2.37
CA GLU A 155 -6.62 14.67 3.46
C GLU A 155 -5.22 14.91 4.04
N ILE A 156 -4.47 13.82 4.27
CA ILE A 156 -3.10 13.84 4.79
C ILE A 156 -2.15 13.30 3.72
N LYS A 157 -1.18 14.13 3.33
CA LYS A 157 -0.16 13.83 2.30
C LYS A 157 1.22 13.84 2.95
N LEU A 158 1.97 12.75 2.85
CA LEU A 158 3.28 12.64 3.48
C LEU A 158 4.34 12.14 2.50
N LEU A 159 5.57 12.63 2.66
CA LEU A 159 6.74 11.98 2.08
C LEU A 159 7.39 11.09 3.14
N ARG A 160 7.74 9.87 2.75
CA ARG A 160 8.53 8.95 3.58
C ARG A 160 9.85 8.67 2.86
N SER A 161 10.94 8.94 3.58
CA SER A 161 12.32 8.75 3.11
C SER A 161 12.65 7.28 2.93
#